data_AF-A0A935FSV0-F1
#
_entry.id   AF-A0A935FSV0-F1
#
_cell.length_a   1.000
_cell.length_b   1.000
_cell.length_c   1.000
_cell.angle_alpha   90.00
_cell.angle_beta   90.00
_cell.angle_gamma   90.00
#
_symmetry.space_group_name_H-M   'P 1'
#
loop_
_entity.id
_entity.type
_entity.pdbx_description
1 polymer ?
#
loop_
_entity_poly.entity_id
_entity_poly.type
_entity_poly.pdbx_seq_one_letter_code
_entity_poly.pdbx_strand_id
1 'polypeptide(L)'
;MLRSSFTGKTTLIILSIGLIAATALWLYSVIPQVGDESVMSQTDTKLMVLMLLLAISPYIALIMFLWHFSHTRKSLLVLSIGALLIAAFGVAAMADSIYIDPDAQSAMALFIVPVFQWIALILVVGICKYVKNLGKNTIESVNKN
;
A
#
# COMPACT_ATOMS: atom_id res chain seq x y z
N MET A 1 18.84 4.15 -10.83
CA MET A 1 19.31 2.77 -11.11
C MET A 1 19.15 1.95 -9.83
N LEU A 2 18.05 1.19 -9.69
CA LEU A 2 17.84 0.28 -8.54
C LEU A 2 19.01 -0.71 -8.52
N ARG A 3 19.90 -0.62 -7.52
CA ARG A 3 20.96 -1.62 -7.34
C ARG A 3 20.24 -2.96 -7.19
N SER A 4 20.47 -3.86 -8.15
CA SER A 4 19.64 -5.03 -8.48
C SER A 4 19.65 -6.13 -7.42
N SER A 5 19.37 -5.79 -6.16
CA SER A 5 19.11 -6.81 -5.15
C SER A 5 17.83 -7.56 -5.54
N PHE A 6 17.91 -8.89 -5.52
CA PHE A 6 16.80 -9.80 -5.76
C PHE A 6 15.55 -9.40 -4.96
N THR A 7 15.74 -9.02 -3.68
CA THR A 7 14.71 -8.54 -2.75
C THR A 7 13.99 -7.27 -3.24
N GLY A 8 14.68 -6.32 -3.85
CA GLY A 8 14.04 -5.11 -4.37
C GLY A 8 13.11 -5.41 -5.55
N LYS A 9 13.51 -6.33 -6.43
CA LYS A 9 12.71 -6.75 -7.59
C LYS A 9 11.46 -7.51 -7.17
N THR A 10 11.59 -8.46 -6.24
CA THR A 10 10.43 -9.23 -5.74
C THR A 10 9.42 -8.32 -5.04
N THR A 11 9.88 -7.34 -4.26
CA THR A 11 8.99 -6.37 -3.60
C THR A 11 8.23 -5.52 -4.61
N LEU A 12 8.88 -5.06 -5.67
CA LEU A 12 8.20 -4.33 -6.75
C LEU A 12 7.12 -5.19 -7.41
N ILE A 13 7.40 -6.46 -7.69
CA ILE A 13 6.41 -7.38 -8.27
C ILE A 13 5.20 -7.53 -7.34
N ILE A 14 5.44 -7.74 -6.04
CA ILE A 14 4.37 -7.85 -5.03
C ILE A 14 3.52 -6.58 -5.01
N LEU A 15 4.15 -5.40 -4.99
CA LEU A 15 3.45 -4.12 -5.00
C LEU A 15 2.65 -3.90 -6.29
N SER A 16 3.20 -4.26 -7.44
CA SER A 16 2.49 -4.19 -8.72
C SER A 16 1.28 -5.10 -8.75
N ILE A 17 1.41 -6.35 -8.28
CA ILE A 17 0.29 -7.29 -8.18
C ILE A 17 -0.79 -6.75 -7.24
N GLY A 18 -0.40 -6.28 -6.05
CA GLY A 18 -1.31 -5.70 -5.07
C GLY A 18 -2.04 -4.47 -5.61
N LEU A 19 -1.33 -3.58 -6.31
CA LEU A 19 -1.91 -2.39 -6.94
C LEU A 19 -2.92 -2.77 -8.03
N ILE A 20 -2.56 -3.72 -8.91
CA ILE A 20 -3.46 -4.19 -9.98
C ILE A 20 -4.71 -4.83 -9.36
N ALA A 21 -4.54 -5.71 -8.37
CA ALA A 21 -5.65 -6.37 -7.70
C ALA A 21 -6.59 -5.37 -7.00
N ALA A 22 -6.04 -4.43 -6.22
CA ALA A 22 -6.82 -3.39 -5.55
C ALA A 22 -7.57 -2.51 -6.55
N THR A 23 -6.91 -2.11 -7.65
CA THR A 23 -7.53 -1.30 -8.71
C THR A 23 -8.66 -2.08 -9.41
N ALA A 24 -8.45 -3.37 -9.69
CA ALA A 24 -9.44 -4.22 -10.33
C ALA A 24 -10.67 -4.44 -9.43
N LEU A 25 -10.47 -4.71 -8.14
CA LEU A 25 -11.55 -4.84 -7.16
C LEU A 25 -12.33 -3.53 -7.02
N TRP A 26 -11.63 -2.40 -6.99
CA TRP A 26 -12.27 -1.09 -6.95
C TRP A 26 -13.11 -0.84 -8.20
N LEU A 27 -12.56 -1.05 -9.40
CA LEU A 27 -13.31 -0.88 -10.66
C LEU A 27 -14.53 -1.80 -10.72
N TYR A 28 -14.40 -3.05 -10.27
CA TYR A 28 -15.51 -3.99 -10.19
C TYR A 28 -16.65 -3.48 -9.30
N SER A 29 -16.31 -2.86 -8.16
CA SER A 29 -17.33 -2.28 -7.26
C SER A 29 -18.04 -1.05 -7.83
N VAL A 30 -17.40 -0.33 -8.75
CA VAL A 30 -17.86 0.97 -9.28
C VAL A 30 -18.59 0.86 -10.61
N ILE A 31 -18.15 -0.01 -11.53
CA ILE A 31 -18.76 -0.17 -12.88
C ILE A 31 -20.29 -0.35 -12.86
N PRO A 32 -20.88 -1.16 -11.95
CA PRO A 32 -22.34 -1.31 -11.89
C PRO A 32 -23.08 0.00 -11.57
N GLN A 33 -22.44 0.91 -10.83
CA GLN A 33 -23.03 2.18 -10.41
C GLN A 33 -22.98 3.25 -11.52
N VAL A 34 -22.02 3.14 -12.45
CA VAL A 34 -21.85 4.07 -13.58
C VAL A 34 -22.84 3.81 -14.71
N GLY A 35 -23.32 2.58 -14.85
CA GLY A 35 -24.27 2.19 -15.90
C GLY A 35 -25.70 2.70 -15.68
N ASP A 36 -26.02 3.20 -14.49
CA ASP A 36 -27.34 3.74 -14.15
C ASP A 36 -27.29 5.28 -14.16
N GLU A 37 -27.43 5.86 -15.36
CA GLU A 37 -27.37 7.31 -15.59
C GLU A 37 -28.43 8.09 -14.79
N SER A 38 -29.45 7.40 -14.28
CA SER A 38 -30.51 8.00 -13.45
C SER A 38 -30.09 8.27 -12.00
N VAL A 39 -28.95 7.71 -11.56
CA VAL A 39 -28.50 7.70 -10.16
C VAL A 39 -27.25 8.54 -9.91
N MET A 40 -26.38 8.75 -10.93
CA MET A 40 -25.07 9.38 -10.72
C MET A 40 -25.07 10.90 -10.92
N SER A 41 -24.94 11.65 -9.81
CA SER A 41 -24.66 13.09 -9.83
C SER A 41 -23.20 13.35 -10.21
N GLN A 42 -22.88 14.53 -10.78
CA GLN A 42 -21.48 14.96 -10.99
C GLN A 42 -20.65 14.95 -9.69
N THR A 43 -21.31 15.11 -8.54
CA THR A 43 -20.67 15.02 -7.22
C THR A 43 -20.18 13.60 -6.93
N ASP A 44 -20.91 12.58 -7.38
CA ASP A 44 -20.62 11.16 -7.10
C ASP A 44 -19.40 10.69 -7.91
N THR A 45 -19.30 11.11 -9.18
CA THR A 45 -18.12 10.82 -10.02
C THR A 45 -16.83 11.39 -9.42
N LYS A 46 -16.86 12.60 -8.87
CA LYS A 46 -15.68 13.22 -8.24
C LYS A 46 -15.28 12.48 -6.96
N LEU A 47 -16.26 12.07 -6.16
CA LEU A 47 -16.03 11.30 -4.94
C LEU A 47 -15.34 9.97 -5.28
N MET A 48 -15.84 9.26 -6.30
CA MET A 48 -15.25 8.00 -6.76
C MET A 48 -13.79 8.16 -7.18
N VAL A 49 -13.47 9.15 -8.02
CA VAL A 49 -12.07 9.41 -8.42
C VAL A 49 -11.19 9.70 -7.21
N LEU A 50 -11.67 10.48 -6.24
CA LEU A 50 -10.93 10.77 -5.01
C LEU A 50 -10.68 9.49 -4.20
N MET A 51 -11.66 8.60 -4.08
CA MET A 51 -11.52 7.33 -3.38
C MET A 51 -10.53 6.40 -4.09
N LEU A 52 -10.53 6.36 -5.42
CA LEU A 52 -9.54 5.60 -6.19
C LEU A 52 -8.12 6.11 -5.94
N LEU A 53 -7.94 7.43 -5.99
CA LEU A 53 -6.64 8.04 -5.69
C LEU A 53 -6.18 7.73 -4.27
N LEU A 54 -7.10 7.79 -3.30
CA LEU A 54 -6.84 7.42 -1.92
C LEU A 54 -6.40 5.95 -1.80
N ALA A 55 -7.09 5.03 -2.47
CA ALA A 55 -6.80 3.60 -2.46
C ALA A 55 -5.45 3.25 -3.13
N ILE A 56 -5.08 3.94 -4.20
CA ILE A 56 -3.81 3.70 -4.91
C ILE A 56 -2.62 4.34 -4.17
N SER A 57 -2.85 5.44 -3.46
CA SER A 57 -1.79 6.23 -2.81
C SER A 57 -0.83 5.46 -1.88
N PRO A 58 -1.26 4.51 -1.00
CA PRO A 58 -0.33 3.76 -0.15
C PRO A 58 0.62 2.86 -0.96
N TYR A 59 0.18 2.31 -2.09
CA TYR A 59 1.03 1.50 -2.97
C TYR A 59 2.11 2.33 -3.65
N ILE A 60 1.74 3.52 -4.15
CA ILE A 60 2.70 4.47 -4.72
C ILE A 60 3.73 4.87 -3.64
N ALA A 61 3.27 5.17 -2.42
CA ALA A 61 4.15 5.52 -1.32
C ALA A 61 5.12 4.39 -0.96
N LEU A 62 4.66 3.12 -0.94
CA LEU A 62 5.53 1.95 -0.74
C LEU A 62 6.63 1.86 -1.79
N ILE A 63 6.30 2.10 -3.07
CA ILE A 63 7.29 2.11 -4.16
C ILE A 63 8.34 3.21 -3.95
N MET A 64 7.90 4.42 -3.57
CA MET A 64 8.81 5.54 -3.29
C MET A 64 9.74 5.23 -2.11
N PHE A 65 9.21 4.67 -1.02
CA PHE A 65 10.03 4.28 0.14
C PHE A 65 10.95 3.12 -0.17
N LEU A 66 10.58 2.21 -1.09
CA LEU A 66 11.45 1.14 -1.54
C LEU A 66 12.73 1.69 -2.17
N TRP A 67 12.60 2.75 -2.96
CA TRP A 67 13.75 3.44 -3.53
C TRP A 67 14.60 4.11 -2.45
N HIS A 68 13.95 4.78 -1.48
CA HIS A 68 14.65 5.47 -0.38
C HIS A 68 15.45 4.52 0.53
N PHE A 69 14.90 3.35 0.89
CA PHE A 69 15.53 2.40 1.81
C PHE A 69 16.36 1.29 1.12
N SER A 70 16.48 1.33 -0.21
CA SER A 70 17.20 0.34 -1.02
C SER A 70 18.69 0.14 -0.66
N HIS A 71 19.27 1.05 0.12
CA HIS A 71 20.71 1.06 0.43
C HIS A 71 21.08 0.15 1.60
N THR A 72 20.12 -0.22 2.46
CA THR A 72 20.37 -1.05 3.65
C THR A 72 19.57 -2.33 3.55
N ARG A 73 20.24 -3.50 3.45
CA ARG A 73 19.57 -4.80 3.32
C ARG A 73 18.54 -5.07 4.41
N LYS A 74 18.83 -4.68 5.67
CA LYS A 74 17.91 -4.87 6.81
C LYS A 74 16.64 -4.01 6.66
N SER A 75 16.78 -2.71 6.38
CA SER A 75 15.64 -1.83 6.15
C SER A 75 14.84 -2.23 4.91
N LEU A 76 15.52 -2.69 3.86
CA LEU A 76 14.87 -3.21 2.66
C LEU A 76 14.01 -4.44 2.99
N LEU A 77 14.53 -5.39 3.77
CA LEU A 77 13.78 -6.59 4.17
C LEU A 77 12.54 -6.24 5.01
N VAL A 78 12.69 -5.36 6.00
CA VAL A 78 11.55 -4.88 6.82
C VAL A 78 10.49 -4.25 5.93
N LEU A 79 10.90 -3.40 4.99
CA LEU A 79 9.99 -2.75 4.05
C LEU A 79 9.32 -3.77 3.11
N SER A 80 10.04 -4.78 2.63
CA SER A 80 9.50 -5.85 1.78
C SER A 80 8.42 -6.66 2.48
N ILE A 81 8.66 -7.06 3.73
CA ILE A 81 7.67 -7.80 4.53
C ILE A 81 6.47 -6.90 4.81
N GLY A 82 6.71 -5.65 5.23
CA GLY A 82 5.64 -4.68 5.47
C GLY A 82 4.80 -4.43 4.21
N ALA A 83 5.43 -4.25 3.06
CA ALA A 83 4.77 -4.07 1.77
C ALA A 83 3.88 -5.27 1.42
N LEU A 84 4.38 -6.49 1.60
CA LEU A 84 3.60 -7.71 1.37
C LEU A 84 2.37 -7.77 2.28
N LEU A 85 2.55 -7.52 3.58
CA LEU A 85 1.44 -7.56 4.55
C LEU A 85 0.40 -6.47 4.26
N ILE A 86 0.82 -5.25 3.96
CA ILE A 86 -0.08 -4.12 3.64
C ILE A 86 -0.86 -4.41 2.35
N ALA A 87 -0.20 -4.94 1.32
CA ALA A 87 -0.84 -5.29 0.06
C ALA A 87 -1.82 -6.45 0.22
N ALA A 88 -1.41 -7.52 0.91
CA ALA A 88 -2.25 -8.69 1.17
C ALA A 88 -3.47 -8.32 2.01
N PHE A 89 -3.28 -7.53 3.08
CA PHE A 89 -4.38 -7.02 3.90
C PHE A 89 -5.36 -6.19 3.09
N GLY A 90 -4.88 -5.24 2.26
CA GLY A 90 -5.76 -4.39 1.46
C GLY A 90 -6.61 -5.18 0.48
N VAL A 91 -6.00 -6.14 -0.23
CA VAL A 91 -6.72 -7.01 -1.17
C VAL A 91 -7.72 -7.90 -0.43
N ALA A 92 -7.32 -8.51 0.69
CA ALA A 92 -8.19 -9.38 1.48
C ALA A 92 -9.39 -8.61 2.06
N ALA A 93 -9.16 -7.44 2.66
CA ALA A 93 -10.21 -6.62 3.24
C ALA A 93 -11.19 -6.08 2.18
N MET A 94 -10.70 -5.69 1.01
CA MET A 94 -11.59 -5.30 -0.09
C MET A 94 -12.38 -6.49 -0.63
N ALA A 95 -11.74 -7.65 -0.82
CA ALA A 95 -12.43 -8.85 -1.27
C ALA A 95 -13.52 -9.29 -0.28
N ASP A 96 -13.23 -9.27 1.01
CA ASP A 96 -14.17 -9.57 2.09
C ASP A 96 -15.40 -8.64 2.03
N SER A 97 -15.16 -7.33 1.92
CA SER A 97 -16.24 -6.33 1.82
C SER A 97 -17.09 -6.42 0.55
N ILE A 98 -16.55 -6.99 -0.53
CA ILE A 98 -17.25 -7.09 -1.83
C ILE A 98 -17.99 -8.43 -1.96
N TYR A 99 -17.41 -9.53 -1.46
CA TYR A 99 -17.89 -10.88 -1.74
C TYR A 99 -18.52 -11.59 -0.54
N ILE A 100 -18.12 -11.27 0.70
CA ILE A 100 -18.57 -12.01 1.89
C ILE A 100 -19.74 -11.29 2.54
N ASP A 101 -19.58 -9.99 2.83
CA ASP A 101 -20.63 -9.16 3.43
C ASP A 101 -20.93 -7.92 2.55
N PRO A 102 -21.62 -8.09 1.40
CA PRO A 102 -21.99 -6.98 0.52
C PRO A 102 -23.19 -6.21 1.09
N ASP A 103 -23.00 -5.57 2.25
CA ASP A 103 -23.97 -4.66 2.84
C ASP A 103 -23.54 -3.19 2.62
N ALA A 104 -24.29 -2.26 3.21
CA ALA A 104 -23.97 -0.82 3.15
C ALA A 104 -22.58 -0.47 3.72
N GLN A 105 -21.92 -1.37 4.46
CA GLN A 105 -20.59 -1.16 5.01
C GLN A 105 -19.48 -1.38 3.97
N SER A 106 -19.78 -2.05 2.86
CA SER A 106 -18.83 -2.24 1.74
C SER A 106 -18.31 -0.90 1.19
N ALA A 107 -19.16 0.11 1.10
CA ALA A 107 -18.76 1.46 0.70
C ALA A 107 -17.83 2.13 1.73
N MET A 108 -18.02 1.86 3.03
CA MET A 108 -17.12 2.36 4.07
C MET A 108 -15.74 1.69 4.02
N ALA A 109 -15.68 0.40 3.66
CA ALA A 109 -14.42 -0.32 3.50
C ALA A 109 -13.50 0.33 2.46
N LEU A 110 -14.06 0.87 1.37
CA LEU A 110 -13.30 1.61 0.35
C LEU A 110 -12.58 2.85 0.89
N PHE A 111 -13.07 3.43 1.99
CA PHE A 111 -12.41 4.57 2.67
C PHE A 111 -11.50 4.12 3.82
N ILE A 112 -11.98 3.18 4.62
CA ILE A 112 -11.32 2.74 5.85
C ILE A 112 -10.05 1.93 5.55
N VAL A 113 -10.10 1.04 4.56
CA VAL A 113 -8.96 0.17 4.22
C VAL A 113 -7.72 1.00 3.83
N PRO A 114 -7.79 1.98 2.90
CA PRO A 114 -6.66 2.84 2.59
C PRO A 114 -6.09 3.59 3.80
N VAL A 115 -6.94 4.05 4.72
CA VAL A 115 -6.49 4.74 5.95
C VAL A 115 -5.67 3.80 6.83
N PHE A 116 -6.13 2.55 7.03
CA PHE A 116 -5.35 1.55 7.77
C PHE A 116 -4.05 1.18 7.07
N GLN A 117 -4.04 1.12 5.74
CA GLN A 117 -2.81 0.90 4.96
C GLN A 117 -1.80 2.04 5.15
N TRP A 118 -2.26 3.30 5.24
CA TRP A 118 -1.41 4.44 5.56
C TRP A 118 -0.84 4.39 6.98
N ILE A 119 -1.64 4.00 7.98
CA ILE A 119 -1.16 3.83 9.36
C ILE A 119 -0.08 2.75 9.40
N ALA A 120 -0.34 1.59 8.77
CA ALA A 120 0.63 0.50 8.68
C ALA A 120 1.91 0.94 7.94
N LEU A 121 1.78 1.72 6.87
CA LEU A 121 2.92 2.28 6.15
C LEU A 121 3.80 3.15 7.04
N ILE A 122 3.19 4.07 7.79
CA ILE A 122 3.91 4.98 8.70
C ILE A 122 4.69 4.17 9.73
N LEU A 123 4.08 3.12 10.29
CA LEU A 123 4.74 2.21 11.23
C LEU A 123 5.94 1.51 10.58
N VAL A 124 5.76 0.90 9.40
CA VAL A 124 6.84 0.21 8.67
C VAL A 124 8.00 1.16 8.35
N VAL A 125 7.70 2.38 7.90
CA VAL A 125 8.71 3.41 7.63
C VAL A 125 9.44 3.82 8.91
N GLY A 126 8.71 3.97 10.03
CA GLY A 126 9.29 4.25 11.34
C GLY A 126 10.29 3.17 11.77
N ILE A 127 9.92 1.89 11.63
CA ILE A 127 10.80 0.76 11.93
C ILE A 127 12.02 0.75 10.99
N CYS A 128 11.83 1.02 9.69
CA CYS A 128 12.93 1.09 8.72
C CYS A 128 13.97 2.16 9.10
N LYS A 129 13.51 3.34 9.55
CA LYS A 129 14.38 4.41 10.05
C LYS A 129 15.12 4.00 11.31
N TYR A 130 14.43 3.37 12.26
CA TYR A 130 15.02 2.88 13.50
C TYR A 130 16.13 1.84 13.23
N VAL A 131 15.86 0.84 12.39
CA VAL A 131 16.83 -0.19 11.99
C VAL A 131 18.05 0.42 11.29
N LYS A 132 17.84 1.43 10.44
CA LYS A 132 18.93 2.15 9.77
C LYS A 132 19.83 2.88 10.79
N ASN A 133 19.23 3.54 11.78
CA ASN A 133 19.95 4.27 12.82
C ASN A 133 20.77 3.33 13.74
N LEU A 134 20.23 2.16 14.09
CA LEU A 134 20.97 1.16 14.86
C LEU A 134 22.26 0.73 14.15
N GLY A 135 22.18 0.45 12.84
CA GLY A 135 23.36 0.08 12.06
C GLY A 135 24.44 1.16 12.02
N LYS A 136 24.04 2.44 12.00
CA LYS A 136 24.98 3.58 12.02
C LYS A 136 25.72 3.66 13.35
N ASN A 137 24.98 3.59 14.48
CA ASN A 137 25.57 3.71 15.82
C ASN A 137 26.58 2.60 16.11
N THR A 138 26.33 1.37 15.64
CA THR A 138 27.27 0.25 15.82
C THR A 138 28.61 0.49 15.11
N ILE A 139 28.59 1.08 13.91
CA ILE A 139 29.83 1.36 13.15
C ILE A 139 30.64 2.44 13.87
N GLU A 140 29.98 3.49 14.38
CA GLU A 140 30.65 4.57 15.12
C GLU A 140 31.28 4.09 16.43
N SER A 141 30.67 3.11 17.13
CA SER A 141 31.26 2.54 18.34
C SER A 141 32.48 1.66 18.05
N VAL A 142 32.49 0.94 16.92
CA VAL A 142 33.64 0.10 16.54
C VAL A 142 34.85 0.94 16.13
N ASN A 143 34.64 2.10 15.47
CA ASN A 143 35.73 2.94 14.98
C ASN A 143 36.38 3.83 16.05
N LYS A 144 35.83 3.86 17.28
CA LYS A 144 36.37 4.62 18.41
C LYS A 144 37.26 3.79 19.36
N ASN A 145 37.33 2.48 19.15
CA ASN A 145 38.15 1.53 19.92
C ASN A 145 39.30 1.03 19.07
#